data_AF-A0A9Y2IIV4-F1
#
_entry.id   AF-A0A9Y2IIV4-F1
#
_cell.length_a   1.000
_cell.length_b   1.000
_cell.length_c   1.000
_cell.angle_alpha   90.00
_cell.angle_beta   90.00
_cell.angle_gamma   90.00
#
_symmetry.space_group_name_H-M   'P 1'
#
loop_
_entity.id
_entity.type
_entity.pdbx_description
1 polymer ?
#
loop_
_entity_poly.entity_id
_entity_poly.type
_entity_poly.pdbx_seq_one_letter_code
_entity_poly.pdbx_strand_id
1 'polypeptide(L)'
;MKISDWKRVLYALLALPACFGSRRARQLLAERLLHVPPREGTPRYLAAAGVSVPAIPLALLIGFLVWRIVTYGLFWDPSTANESWGGPSLAGAWIVHFFCALGMAVVAMWVLRPLTDLQARLLSGRVVAGTTVPTT
;
A
#
# COMPACT_ATOMS: atom_id res chain seq x y z
N MET A 1 4.31 -13.14 -0.05
CA MET A 1 3.60 -12.04 -0.73
C MET A 1 2.82 -12.63 -1.89
N LYS A 2 1.59 -12.20 -2.13
CA LYS A 2 0.84 -12.62 -3.34
C LYS A 2 1.16 -11.62 -4.45
N ILE A 3 1.17 -12.07 -5.69
CA ILE A 3 1.42 -11.22 -6.88
C ILE A 3 0.44 -10.03 -6.98
N SER A 4 -0.67 -10.04 -6.24
CA SER A 4 -1.65 -8.95 -6.14
C SER A 4 -1.30 -7.84 -5.13
N ASP A 5 -0.20 -7.95 -4.38
CA ASP A 5 0.15 -7.01 -3.30
C ASP A 5 0.47 -5.58 -3.80
N TRP A 6 0.98 -5.42 -5.02
CA TRP A 6 1.24 -4.09 -5.62
C TRP A 6 -0.04 -3.26 -5.80
N LYS A 7 -1.20 -3.92 -5.99
CA LYS A 7 -2.50 -3.25 -6.09
C LYS A 7 -2.85 -2.52 -4.79
N ARG A 8 -2.38 -3.01 -3.64
CA ARG A 8 -2.60 -2.37 -2.33
C ARG A 8 -1.78 -1.10 -2.18
N VAL A 9 -0.56 -1.08 -2.71
CA VAL A 9 0.29 0.12 -2.76
C VAL A 9 -0.40 1.20 -3.60
N LEU A 10 -0.87 0.85 -4.81
CA LEU A 10 -1.63 1.79 -5.63
C LEU A 10 -2.93 2.25 -4.98
N TYR A 11 -3.66 1.33 -4.33
CA TYR A 11 -4.88 1.69 -3.61
C TYR A 11 -4.57 2.68 -2.48
N ALA A 12 -3.55 2.45 -1.66
CA ALA A 12 -3.17 3.34 -0.56
C ALA A 12 -2.82 4.76 -1.05
N LEU A 13 -2.15 4.87 -2.19
CA LEU A 13 -1.82 6.16 -2.82
C LEU A 13 -3.05 6.87 -3.38
N LEU A 14 -3.98 6.12 -4.00
CA LEU A 14 -5.13 6.68 -4.71
C LEU A 14 -6.37 6.86 -3.83
N ALA A 15 -6.46 6.21 -2.67
CA ALA A 15 -7.67 6.21 -1.87
C ALA A 15 -7.96 7.58 -1.22
N LEU A 16 -6.94 8.37 -0.90
CA LEU A 16 -7.12 9.74 -0.40
C LEU A 16 -7.55 10.72 -1.52
N PRO A 17 -6.90 10.77 -2.70
CA PRO A 17 -7.43 11.50 -3.87
C PRO A 17 -8.86 11.09 -4.23
N ALA A 18 -9.18 9.79 -4.16
CA ALA A 18 -10.52 9.28 -4.45
C ALA A 18 -11.58 9.73 -3.44
N CYS A 19 -11.20 10.20 -2.23
CA CYS A 19 -12.14 10.81 -1.29
C CYS A 19 -12.71 12.14 -1.80
N PHE A 20 -11.96 12.88 -2.61
CA PHE A 20 -12.43 14.07 -3.32
C PHE A 20 -13.21 13.72 -4.60
N GLY A 21 -13.19 12.45 -5.01
CA GLY A 21 -13.89 11.94 -6.19
C GLY A 21 -15.30 11.40 -5.90
N SER A 22 -15.98 10.98 -6.98
CA SER A 22 -17.34 10.42 -6.90
C SER A 22 -17.39 9.10 -6.12
N ARG A 23 -18.57 8.74 -5.59
CA ARG A 23 -18.82 7.44 -4.92
C ARG A 23 -18.46 6.27 -5.84
N ARG A 24 -18.73 6.41 -7.14
CA ARG A 24 -18.41 5.43 -8.18
C ARG A 24 -16.91 5.21 -8.34
N ALA A 25 -16.11 6.28 -8.31
CA ALA A 25 -14.64 6.18 -8.41
C ALA A 25 -14.05 5.38 -7.24
N ARG A 26 -14.54 5.61 -6.01
CA ARG A 26 -14.11 4.86 -4.81
C ARG A 26 -14.48 3.39 -4.85
N GLN A 27 -15.71 3.08 -5.27
CA GLN A 27 -16.18 1.70 -5.41
C GLN A 27 -15.38 0.96 -6.49
N LEU A 28 -15.15 1.59 -7.64
CA LEU A 28 -14.33 1.03 -8.72
C LEU A 28 -12.89 0.75 -8.25
N LEU A 29 -12.27 1.67 -7.51
CA LEU A 29 -10.92 1.45 -6.98
C LEU A 29 -10.87 0.28 -5.99
N ALA A 30 -11.82 0.21 -5.05
CA ALA A 30 -11.89 -0.88 -4.09
C ALA A 30 -12.17 -2.24 -4.75
N GLU A 31 -13.03 -2.28 -5.76
CA GLU A 31 -13.35 -3.49 -6.52
C GLU A 31 -12.17 -3.94 -7.38
N ARG A 32 -11.56 -3.04 -8.16
CA ARG A 32 -10.49 -3.37 -9.11
C ARG A 32 -9.17 -3.71 -8.42
N LEU A 33 -8.82 -2.99 -7.36
CA LEU A 33 -7.52 -3.12 -6.71
C LEU A 33 -7.55 -4.08 -5.51
N LEU A 34 -8.65 -4.11 -4.76
CA LEU A 34 -8.75 -4.92 -3.54
C LEU A 34 -9.75 -6.07 -3.63
N HIS A 35 -10.51 -6.19 -4.72
CA HIS A 35 -11.58 -7.19 -4.89
C HIS A 35 -12.62 -7.13 -3.75
N VAL A 36 -12.88 -5.93 -3.24
CA VAL A 36 -13.92 -5.70 -2.22
C VAL A 36 -15.25 -5.46 -2.93
N PRO A 37 -16.30 -6.27 -2.66
CA PRO A 37 -17.59 -6.08 -3.29
C PRO A 37 -18.24 -4.75 -2.87
N PRO A 38 -19.12 -4.17 -3.71
CA PRO A 38 -19.87 -2.98 -3.35
C PRO A 38 -20.66 -3.23 -2.06
N ARG A 39 -20.55 -2.31 -1.09
CA ARG A 39 -21.34 -2.34 0.15
C ARG A 39 -22.23 -1.11 0.23
N GLU A 40 -23.33 -1.27 0.96
CA GLU A 40 -24.34 -0.24 1.16
C GLU A 40 -24.18 0.41 2.53
N GLY A 41 -24.00 1.73 2.57
CA GLY A 41 -23.94 2.48 3.82
C GLY A 41 -23.22 3.80 3.71
N THR A 42 -23.28 4.58 4.79
CA THR A 42 -22.68 5.92 4.86
C THR A 42 -21.17 5.81 5.03
N PRO A 43 -20.36 6.37 4.11
CA PRO A 43 -18.90 6.35 4.21
C PRO A 43 -18.40 7.20 5.39
N ARG A 44 -17.35 6.73 6.06
CA ARG A 44 -16.69 7.42 7.19
C ARG A 44 -15.41 8.11 6.74
N TYR A 45 -15.54 9.24 6.06
CA TYR A 45 -14.41 9.94 5.42
C TYR A 45 -13.31 10.36 6.40
N LEU A 46 -13.65 10.93 7.56
CA LEU A 46 -12.64 11.37 8.52
C LEU A 46 -11.81 10.20 9.06
N ALA A 47 -12.47 9.07 9.38
CA ALA A 47 -11.77 7.86 9.80
C ALA A 47 -10.89 7.30 8.65
N ALA A 48 -11.38 7.29 7.42
CA ALA A 48 -10.61 6.86 6.24
C ALA A 48 -9.42 7.79 5.93
N ALA A 49 -9.56 9.09 6.17
CA ALA A 49 -8.48 10.06 6.07
C ALA A 49 -7.42 9.79 7.15
N GLY A 50 -7.84 9.51 8.39
CA GLY A 50 -6.93 9.11 9.46
C GLY A 50 -6.13 7.84 9.14
N VAL A 51 -6.76 6.85 8.49
CA VAL A 51 -6.06 5.63 8.03
C VAL A 51 -5.08 5.90 6.87
N SER A 52 -5.37 6.91 6.04
CA SER A 52 -4.47 7.32 4.95
C SER A 52 -3.16 7.91 5.46
N VAL A 53 -3.16 8.55 6.65
CA VAL A 53 -1.98 9.19 7.24
C VAL A 53 -0.79 8.22 7.37
N PRO A 54 -0.94 7.01 7.93
CA PRO A 54 0.12 6.00 7.92
C PRO A 54 0.20 5.21 6.59
N ALA A 55 -0.89 5.04 5.85
CA ALA A 55 -0.88 4.20 4.65
C ALA A 55 -0.08 4.82 3.48
N ILE A 56 -0.20 6.13 3.26
CA ILE A 56 0.52 6.85 2.20
C ILE A 56 2.05 6.78 2.38
N PRO A 57 2.65 7.15 3.54
CA PRO A 57 4.09 7.09 3.71
C PRO A 57 4.62 5.66 3.61
N LEU A 58 3.87 4.64 4.06
CA LEU A 58 4.25 3.23 3.84
C LEU A 58 4.26 2.87 2.35
N ALA A 59 3.26 3.28 1.58
CA ALA A 59 3.20 3.04 0.15
C ALA A 59 4.33 3.76 -0.60
N LEU A 60 4.63 5.02 -0.23
CA LEU A 60 5.75 5.78 -0.76
C LEU A 60 7.09 5.16 -0.40
N LEU A 61 7.26 4.70 0.84
CA LEU A 61 8.46 4.00 1.29
C LEU A 61 8.70 2.74 0.45
N ILE A 62 7.67 1.91 0.25
CA ILE A 62 7.79 0.71 -0.60
C ILE A 62 8.19 1.09 -2.02
N GLY A 63 7.55 2.11 -2.61
CA GLY A 63 7.89 2.61 -3.94
C GLY A 63 9.33 3.11 -4.03
N PHE A 64 9.77 3.88 -3.02
CA PHE A 64 11.14 4.37 -2.89
C PHE A 64 12.15 3.23 -2.78
N LEU A 65 11.90 2.23 -1.94
CA LEU A 65 12.79 1.07 -1.77
C LEU A 65 12.95 0.30 -3.08
N VAL A 66 11.86 0.04 -3.79
CA VAL A 66 11.89 -0.62 -5.11
C VAL A 66 12.69 0.22 -6.11
N TRP A 67 12.35 1.50 -6.23
CA TRP A 67 13.07 2.41 -7.13
C TRP A 67 14.56 2.48 -6.81
N ARG A 68 14.92 2.63 -5.53
CA ARG A 68 16.30 2.78 -5.06
C ARG A 68 17.14 1.54 -5.37
N ILE A 69 16.59 0.35 -5.21
CA ILE A 69 17.29 -0.92 -5.49
C ILE A 69 17.43 -1.16 -7.00
N VAL A 70 16.37 -0.87 -7.78
CA VAL A 70 16.41 -1.01 -9.25
C VAL A 70 17.41 -0.03 -9.87
N THR A 71 17.47 1.19 -9.34
CA THR A 71 18.37 2.25 -9.83
C THR A 71 19.70 2.31 -9.08
N TYR A 72 19.99 1.36 -8.19
CA TYR A 72 21.12 1.46 -7.26
C TYR A 72 22.45 1.75 -7.96
N GLY A 73 22.74 1.01 -9.04
CA GLY A 73 23.97 1.15 -9.82
C GLY A 73 24.11 2.49 -10.54
N LEU A 74 23.01 3.20 -10.83
CA LEU A 74 23.06 4.54 -11.43
C LEU A 74 23.59 5.60 -10.47
N PHE A 75 23.45 5.35 -9.16
CA PHE A 75 23.92 6.24 -8.10
C PHE A 75 25.12 5.64 -7.35
N TRP A 76 25.78 4.63 -7.92
CA TRP A 76 26.98 4.07 -7.34
C TRP A 76 28.18 4.97 -7.64
N ASP A 77 28.94 5.30 -6.60
CA ASP A 77 30.16 6.08 -6.71
C ASP A 77 31.35 5.23 -6.25
N PRO A 78 32.25 4.82 -7.16
CA PRO A 78 33.43 4.05 -6.81
C PRO A 78 34.36 4.77 -5.81
N SER A 79 34.34 6.11 -5.75
CA SER A 79 35.19 6.87 -4.84
C SER A 79 34.82 6.67 -3.37
N THR A 80 33.56 6.32 -3.08
CA THR A 80 33.05 6.04 -1.73
C THR A 80 32.84 4.55 -1.48
N ALA A 81 33.29 3.67 -2.39
CA ALA A 81 33.02 2.23 -2.34
C ALA A 81 33.48 1.56 -1.04
N ASN A 82 34.62 1.99 -0.49
CA ASN A 82 35.17 1.44 0.76
C ASN A 82 34.30 1.73 2.00
N GLU A 83 33.44 2.74 1.93
CA GLU A 83 32.52 3.12 3.02
C GLU A 83 31.19 2.36 2.93
N SER A 84 30.94 1.68 1.81
CA SER A 84 29.66 1.03 1.56
C SER A 84 29.51 -0.28 2.34
N TRP A 85 28.31 -0.48 2.91
CA TRP A 85 27.95 -1.76 3.52
C TRP A 85 27.83 -2.82 2.42
N GLY A 86 28.57 -3.93 2.55
CA GLY A 86 28.70 -4.95 1.50
C GLY A 86 30.04 -4.94 0.77
N GLY A 87 30.97 -4.05 1.16
CA GLY A 87 32.34 -4.00 0.68
C GLY A 87 32.50 -3.19 -0.61
N PRO A 88 33.73 -3.06 -1.14
CA PRO A 88 34.07 -2.09 -2.19
C PRO A 88 33.55 -2.45 -3.58
N SER A 89 32.73 -3.48 -3.70
CA SER A 89 32.16 -3.90 -4.97
C SER A 89 30.71 -3.43 -5.08
N LEU A 90 30.33 -2.97 -6.26
CA LEU A 90 28.93 -2.63 -6.56
C LEU A 90 27.99 -3.81 -6.25
N ALA A 91 28.37 -5.03 -6.62
CA ALA A 91 27.56 -6.22 -6.40
C ALA A 91 27.36 -6.52 -4.90
N GLY A 92 28.44 -6.50 -4.11
CA GLY A 92 28.37 -6.73 -2.68
C GLY A 92 27.52 -5.67 -1.97
N ALA A 93 27.73 -4.39 -2.28
CA ALA A 93 26.93 -3.30 -1.75
C ALA A 93 25.45 -3.43 -2.13
N TRP A 94 25.18 -3.73 -3.40
CA TRP A 94 23.82 -3.95 -3.89
C TRP A 94 23.11 -5.08 -3.15
N ILE A 95 23.76 -6.23 -2.94
CA ILE A 95 23.18 -7.39 -2.27
C ILE A 95 22.74 -7.03 -0.84
N VAL A 96 23.59 -6.35 -0.07
CA VAL A 96 23.25 -5.94 1.31
C VAL A 96 22.03 -5.01 1.30
N HIS A 97 22.05 -3.98 0.46
CA HIS A 97 20.93 -3.04 0.38
C HIS A 97 19.65 -3.69 -0.13
N PHE A 98 19.75 -4.63 -1.08
CA PHE A 98 18.62 -5.41 -1.56
C PHE A 98 17.93 -6.15 -0.42
N PHE A 99 18.69 -6.85 0.44
CA PHE A 99 18.11 -7.58 1.56
C PHE A 99 17.56 -6.65 2.65
N CYS A 100 18.22 -5.53 2.94
CA CYS A 100 17.67 -4.51 3.83
C CYS A 100 16.33 -3.96 3.30
N ALA A 101 16.29 -3.55 2.02
CA ALA A 101 15.09 -3.05 1.36
C ALA A 101 13.98 -4.10 1.32
N LEU A 102 14.32 -5.36 1.04
CA LEU A 102 13.38 -6.47 1.06
C LEU A 102 12.77 -6.67 2.45
N GLY A 103 13.60 -6.71 3.50
CA GLY A 103 13.14 -6.82 4.87
C GLY A 103 12.19 -5.68 5.27
N MET A 104 12.58 -4.44 4.98
CA MET A 104 11.75 -3.25 5.22
C MET A 104 10.44 -3.30 4.42
N ALA A 105 10.48 -3.68 3.15
CA ALA A 105 9.30 -3.78 2.31
C ALA A 105 8.31 -4.84 2.81
N VAL A 106 8.81 -5.99 3.30
CA VAL A 106 7.96 -7.04 3.90
C VAL A 106 7.25 -6.51 5.14
N VAL A 107 7.96 -5.83 6.03
CA VAL A 107 7.35 -5.22 7.24
C VAL A 107 6.35 -4.14 6.86
N ALA A 108 6.71 -3.23 5.96
CA ALA A 108 5.81 -2.17 5.49
C ALA A 108 4.54 -2.76 4.86
N MET A 109 4.66 -3.80 4.04
CA MET A 109 3.52 -4.51 3.43
C MET A 109 2.66 -5.23 4.46
N TRP A 110 3.27 -5.82 5.49
CA TRP A 110 2.54 -6.46 6.57
C TRP A 110 1.64 -5.46 7.31
N VAL A 111 2.12 -4.23 7.52
CA VAL A 111 1.33 -3.13 8.11
C VAL A 111 0.33 -2.52 7.12
N LEU A 112 0.69 -2.39 5.85
CA LEU A 112 -0.15 -1.75 4.84
C LEU A 112 -1.42 -2.56 4.51
N ARG A 113 -1.35 -3.89 4.60
CA ARG A 113 -2.49 -4.79 4.35
C ARG A 113 -3.71 -4.51 5.26
N PRO A 114 -3.61 -4.57 6.59
CA PRO A 114 -4.75 -4.27 7.46
C PRO A 114 -5.24 -2.82 7.32
N LEU A 115 -4.35 -1.86 7.04
CA LEU A 115 -4.74 -0.46 6.81
C LEU A 115 -5.60 -0.31 5.55
N THR A 116 -5.18 -0.90 4.44
CA THR A 116 -5.94 -0.84 3.18
C THR A 116 -7.28 -1.61 3.27
N ASP A 117 -7.32 -2.72 4.01
CA ASP A 117 -8.57 -3.43 4.32
C ASP A 117 -9.52 -2.59 5.18
N LEU A 118 -9.00 -1.92 6.21
CA LEU A 118 -9.77 -1.01 7.06
C LEU A 118 -10.30 0.19 6.26
N GLN A 119 -9.45 0.79 5.42
CA GLN A 119 -9.82 1.93 4.57
C GLN A 119 -10.93 1.56 3.59
N ALA A 120 -10.85 0.39 2.95
CA ALA A 120 -11.91 -0.12 2.09
C ALA A 120 -13.23 -0.34 2.85
N ARG A 121 -13.18 -0.87 4.07
CA ARG A 121 -14.38 -1.02 4.92
C ARG A 121 -15.01 0.33 5.28
N LEU A 122 -14.20 1.33 5.63
CA LEU A 122 -14.67 2.67 6.03
C LEU A 122 -15.28 3.43 4.86
N LEU A 123 -14.75 3.24 3.64
CA LEU A 123 -15.25 3.90 2.43
C LEU A 123 -16.43 3.18 1.77
N SER A 124 -16.54 1.86 1.93
CA SER A 124 -17.63 1.06 1.33
C SER A 124 -18.86 0.91 2.24
N GLY A 125 -18.79 1.21 3.54
CA GLY A 125 -19.92 1.10 4.47
C GLY A 125 -20.08 -0.30 5.10
N ARG A 126 -21.18 -0.53 5.86
CA ARG A 126 -21.49 -1.82 6.49
C ARG A 126 -22.26 -2.73 5.54
N VAL A 127 -22.42 -4.01 5.86
CA VAL A 127 -23.46 -4.83 5.23
C VAL A 127 -24.76 -4.48 5.97
N VAL A 128 -25.78 -4.00 5.27
CA VAL A 128 -27.13 -3.92 5.85
C VAL A 128 -27.55 -5.38 6.06
N ALA A 129 -27.55 -5.83 7.31
CA ALA A 129 -28.12 -7.12 7.65
C ALA A 129 -29.62 -7.01 7.32
N GLY A 130 -30.06 -7.74 6.29
CA GLY A 130 -31.46 -7.77 5.90
C GLY A 130 -32.31 -8.13 7.11
N THR A 131 -33.27 -7.28 7.43
CA THR A 131 -34.38 -7.60 8.32
C THR A 131 -35.01 -8.87 7.79
N THR A 132 -34.79 -9.99 8.47
CA THR A 132 -35.59 -11.19 8.27
C THR A 132 -37.03 -10.82 8.61
N VAL A 133 -37.86 -10.63 7.59
CA VAL A 133 -39.31 -10.55 7.77
C VAL A 133 -39.77 -11.95 8.17
N PRO A 134 -40.32 -12.16 9.38
CA PRO A 134 -40.89 -13.45 9.73
C PRO A 134 -42.13 -13.66 8.87
N THR A 135 -42.11 -14.68 8.01
CA THR A 135 -43.30 -15.19 7.35
C THR A 135 -44.15 -15.90 8.40
N THR A 136 -45.25 -15.29 8.80
CA THR A 136 -46.37 -15.94 9.47
C THR A 136 -47.46 -16.25 8.46
#